data_AF-A0A316AEK2-F1
#
_entry.id   AF-A0A316AEK2-F1
#
_cell.length_a   1.000
_cell.length_b   1.000
_cell.length_c   1.000
_cell.angle_alpha   90.00
_cell.angle_beta   90.00
_cell.angle_gamma   90.00
#
_symmetry.space_group_name_H-M   'P 1'
#
loop_
_entity.id
_entity.type
_entity.pdbx_description
1 polymer ?
#
loop_
_entity_poly.entity_id
_entity_poly.type
_entity_poly.pdbx_seq_one_letter_code
_entity_poly.pdbx_strand_id
1 'polypeptide(L)'
;MPHHQLRARTAGALYLVTFASSIPALLLLGPVLAGGGAYVTGADADARVTAGAALDVVNALACIGTAVALYPLVSTWAPGRAVGFVASRVLEAAVVLTGVACVLGVLALRQQVAARGLDETAAQAAAAGLIAVRDATFLLGPGLIPALNAVLLGSALLAARALPRIIPAAGLVGAPLLLASATGTLFGVTGQTSSLAAVAVVPIFLWELSLGLWMLVRGLHLPTVDTIVDGAPRARGLRSGARATLPRGAARRRRARGPVRS
;
A
#
# COMPACT_ATOMS: atom_id res chain seq x y z
N MET A 1 5.62 -12.41 -19.55
CA MET A 1 4.23 -12.14 -19.11
C MET A 1 3.76 -12.89 -17.84
N PRO A 2 4.10 -14.17 -17.57
CA PRO A 2 3.55 -14.88 -16.39
C PRO A 2 4.02 -14.31 -15.02
N HIS A 3 5.25 -13.79 -14.94
CA HIS A 3 5.78 -13.22 -13.69
C HIS A 3 5.04 -11.95 -13.21
N HIS A 4 4.45 -11.17 -14.12
CA HIS A 4 3.72 -9.94 -13.74
C HIS A 4 2.37 -10.30 -13.12
N GLN A 5 1.67 -11.28 -13.71
CA GLN A 5 0.41 -11.76 -13.18
C GLN A 5 0.60 -12.51 -11.86
N LEU A 6 1.69 -13.27 -11.71
CA LEU A 6 2.04 -13.86 -10.43
C LEU A 6 2.23 -12.78 -9.35
N ARG A 7 3.02 -11.74 -9.62
CA ARG A 7 3.23 -10.62 -8.68
C ARG A 7 1.93 -9.90 -8.32
N ALA A 8 1.07 -9.64 -9.31
CA ALA A 8 -0.24 -9.06 -9.06
C ALA A 8 -1.09 -9.96 -8.15
N ARG A 9 -1.16 -11.26 -8.43
CA ARG A 9 -1.90 -12.22 -7.59
C ARG A 9 -1.33 -12.34 -6.19
N THR A 10 0.00 -12.35 -6.03
CA THR A 10 0.66 -12.33 -4.73
C THR A 10 0.29 -11.06 -3.95
N ALA A 11 0.34 -9.89 -4.60
CA ALA A 11 -0.11 -8.65 -3.98
C ALA A 11 -1.59 -8.71 -3.56
N GLY A 12 -2.45 -9.29 -4.41
CA GLY A 12 -3.86 -9.49 -4.12
C GLY A 12 -4.08 -10.38 -2.89
N ALA A 13 -3.40 -11.53 -2.84
CA ALA A 13 -3.45 -12.43 -1.69
C ALA A 13 -2.99 -11.74 -0.41
N LEU A 14 -1.89 -10.98 -0.45
CA LEU A 14 -1.36 -10.27 0.71
C LEU A 14 -2.32 -9.17 1.21
N TYR A 15 -3.01 -8.46 0.31
CA TYR A 15 -4.10 -7.56 0.70
C TYR A 15 -5.24 -8.31 1.40
N LEU A 16 -5.60 -9.52 0.99
CA LEU A 16 -6.64 -10.29 1.70
C LEU A 16 -6.14 -10.81 3.05
N VAL A 17 -4.85 -11.13 3.16
CA VAL A 17 -4.22 -11.52 4.42
C VAL A 17 -4.28 -10.39 5.44
N THR A 18 -4.14 -9.12 5.06
CA THR A 18 -4.27 -8.00 6.02
C THR A 18 -5.65 -7.99 6.67
N PHE A 19 -6.73 -8.21 5.92
CA PHE A 19 -8.08 -8.35 6.48
C PHE A 19 -8.25 -9.62 7.33
N ALA A 20 -7.79 -10.76 6.81
CA ALA A 20 -7.93 -12.06 7.47
C ALA A 20 -7.14 -12.16 8.78
N SER A 21 -6.10 -11.33 8.95
CA SER A 21 -5.30 -11.27 10.18
C SER A 21 -5.76 -10.16 11.12
N SER A 22 -5.97 -8.94 10.64
CA SER A 22 -6.30 -7.78 11.50
C SER A 22 -7.68 -7.85 12.14
N ILE A 23 -8.71 -8.35 11.43
CA ILE A 23 -10.07 -8.43 11.99
C ILE A 23 -10.13 -9.40 13.18
N PRO A 24 -9.62 -10.65 13.08
CA PRO A 24 -9.56 -11.53 14.24
C PRO A 24 -8.59 -11.04 15.31
N ALA A 25 -7.47 -10.40 14.95
CA ALA A 25 -6.54 -9.82 15.92
C ALA A 25 -7.25 -8.85 16.87
N LEU A 26 -8.06 -7.92 16.33
CA LEU A 26 -8.81 -6.95 17.14
C LEU A 26 -9.75 -7.63 18.13
N LEU A 27 -10.44 -8.69 17.72
CA LEU A 27 -11.33 -9.46 18.59
C LEU A 27 -10.55 -10.21 19.67
N LEU A 28 -9.42 -10.82 19.33
CA LEU A 28 -8.58 -11.57 20.26
C LEU A 28 -7.95 -10.65 21.32
N LEU A 29 -7.56 -9.42 20.94
CA LEU A 29 -6.97 -8.41 21.82
C LEU A 29 -7.97 -7.69 22.73
N GLY A 30 -9.28 -7.91 22.55
CA GLY A 30 -10.34 -7.29 23.36
C GLY A 30 -10.10 -7.27 24.89
N PRO A 31 -9.61 -8.36 25.53
CA PRO A 31 -9.32 -8.35 26.97
C PRO A 31 -8.31 -7.28 27.41
N VAL A 32 -7.32 -6.98 26.58
CA VAL A 32 -6.32 -5.93 26.85
C VAL A 32 -6.91 -4.54 26.61
N LEU A 33 -7.64 -4.38 25.50
CA LEU A 33 -8.09 -3.08 25.02
C LEU A 33 -9.29 -2.52 25.81
N ALA A 34 -10.15 -3.37 26.38
CA ALA A 34 -11.38 -2.92 27.04
C ALA A 34 -11.18 -2.41 28.49
N GLY A 35 -10.09 -2.79 29.15
CA GLY A 35 -9.95 -2.68 30.61
C GLY A 35 -9.09 -1.53 31.13
N GLY A 36 -8.52 -0.67 30.26
CA GLY A 36 -7.69 0.47 30.70
C GLY A 36 -6.51 0.08 31.62
N GLY A 37 -5.95 -1.13 31.45
CA GLY A 37 -4.90 -1.69 32.30
C GLY A 37 -5.35 -2.81 33.23
N ALA A 38 -6.65 -2.97 33.49
CA ALA A 38 -7.21 -4.02 34.38
C ALA A 38 -6.88 -5.46 33.92
N TYR A 39 -6.48 -5.65 32.66
CA TYR A 39 -5.99 -6.93 32.17
C TYR A 39 -4.86 -7.52 33.03
N VAL A 40 -3.99 -6.70 33.63
CA VAL A 40 -2.82 -7.22 34.37
C VAL A 40 -3.18 -7.93 35.68
N THR A 41 -4.39 -7.69 36.21
CA THR A 41 -4.92 -8.34 37.42
C THR A 41 -6.18 -9.19 37.14
N GLY A 42 -6.67 -9.20 35.91
CA GLY A 42 -7.92 -9.84 35.52
C GLY A 42 -7.85 -11.36 35.27
N ALA A 43 -8.92 -11.91 34.71
CA ALA A 43 -8.98 -13.31 34.30
C ALA A 43 -7.93 -13.65 33.22
N ASP A 44 -7.47 -14.91 33.19
CA ASP A 44 -6.47 -15.35 32.22
C ASP A 44 -7.03 -15.39 30.80
N ALA A 45 -6.33 -14.70 29.90
CA ALA A 45 -6.54 -14.75 28.46
C ALA A 45 -5.21 -14.65 27.70
N ASP A 46 -4.10 -15.05 28.31
CA ASP A 46 -2.73 -14.83 27.80
C ASP A 46 -2.52 -15.46 26.42
N ALA A 47 -3.00 -16.70 26.22
CA ALA A 47 -2.93 -17.39 24.95
C ALA A 47 -3.74 -16.68 23.85
N ARG A 48 -4.92 -16.14 24.20
CA ARG A 48 -5.78 -15.37 23.29
C ARG A 48 -5.10 -14.07 22.87
N VAL A 49 -4.50 -13.35 23.82
CA VAL A 49 -3.78 -12.10 23.56
C VAL A 49 -2.54 -12.33 22.71
N THR A 50 -1.79 -13.40 23.00
CA THR A 50 -0.61 -13.80 22.21
C THR A 50 -0.99 -14.16 20.78
N ALA A 51 -2.09 -14.89 20.58
CA ALA A 51 -2.61 -15.17 19.24
C ALA A 51 -3.01 -13.89 18.49
N GLY A 52 -3.66 -12.93 19.17
CA GLY A 52 -4.00 -11.62 18.59
C GLY A 52 -2.76 -10.84 18.17
N ALA A 53 -1.74 -10.76 19.04
CA ALA A 53 -0.47 -10.11 18.73
C ALA A 53 0.26 -10.77 17.54
N ALA A 54 0.25 -12.10 17.47
CA ALA A 54 0.84 -12.84 16.35
C ALA A 54 0.13 -12.54 15.01
N LEU A 55 -1.20 -12.41 15.03
CA LEU A 55 -1.95 -12.00 13.84
C LEU A 55 -1.63 -10.57 13.41
N ASP A 56 -1.46 -9.62 14.34
CA ASP A 56 -1.03 -8.26 13.98
C ASP A 56 0.39 -8.23 13.38
N VAL A 57 1.29 -9.13 13.80
CA VAL A 57 2.59 -9.33 13.12
C VAL A 57 2.40 -9.83 11.69
N VAL A 58 1.53 -10.82 11.47
CA VAL A 58 1.20 -11.30 10.12
C VAL A 58 0.63 -10.17 9.26
N ASN A 59 -0.26 -9.35 9.83
CA ASN A 59 -0.80 -8.17 9.16
C ASN A 59 0.32 -7.21 8.73
N ALA A 60 1.22 -6.84 9.66
CA ALA A 60 2.34 -5.94 9.39
C ALA A 60 3.33 -6.48 8.34
N LEU A 61 3.52 -7.81 8.25
CA LEU A 61 4.30 -8.43 7.20
C LEU A 61 3.56 -8.43 5.86
N ALA A 62 2.24 -8.64 5.87
CA ALA A 62 1.39 -8.61 4.68
C ALA A 62 1.32 -7.19 4.07
N CYS A 63 0.99 -6.16 4.85
CA CYS A 63 1.95 -5.08 5.10
C CYS A 63 2.95 -4.72 3.99
N ILE A 64 4.20 -4.96 4.34
CA ILE A 64 5.39 -4.80 3.53
C ILE A 64 5.32 -5.64 2.25
N GLY A 65 4.78 -6.86 2.35
CA GLY A 65 4.68 -7.79 1.24
C GLY A 65 3.88 -7.23 0.06
N THR A 66 2.76 -6.51 0.29
CA THR A 66 1.98 -5.90 -0.80
C THR A 66 2.81 -4.86 -1.55
N ALA A 67 3.57 -4.02 -0.83
CA ALA A 67 4.48 -3.04 -1.40
C ALA A 67 5.59 -3.70 -2.24
N VAL A 68 6.24 -4.73 -1.71
CA VAL A 68 7.30 -5.47 -2.41
C VAL A 68 6.77 -6.15 -3.67
N ALA A 69 5.57 -6.75 -3.61
CA ALA A 69 4.97 -7.42 -4.76
C ALA A 69 4.54 -6.43 -5.87
N LEU A 70 4.03 -5.25 -5.49
CA LEU A 70 3.55 -4.23 -6.43
C LEU A 70 4.66 -3.33 -6.98
N TYR A 71 5.75 -3.12 -6.23
CA TYR A 71 6.80 -2.18 -6.62
C TYR A 71 7.31 -2.42 -8.05
N PRO A 72 7.70 -3.64 -8.47
CA PRO A 72 8.20 -3.86 -9.83
C PRO A 72 7.17 -3.64 -10.94
N LEU A 73 5.87 -3.62 -10.59
CA LEU A 73 4.80 -3.40 -11.57
C LEU A 73 4.52 -1.90 -11.71
N VAL A 74 4.38 -1.19 -10.60
CA VAL A 74 4.02 0.23 -10.58
C VAL A 74 5.21 1.13 -10.93
N SER A 75 6.44 0.72 -10.58
CA SER A 75 7.64 1.54 -10.82
C SER A 75 7.95 1.76 -12.30
N THR A 76 7.42 0.92 -13.18
CA THR A 76 7.66 1.00 -14.63
C THR A 76 7.02 2.23 -15.29
N TRP A 77 5.93 2.76 -14.73
CA TRP A 77 5.20 3.92 -15.29
C TRP A 77 4.87 4.99 -14.24
N ALA A 78 5.09 4.73 -12.95
CA ALA A 78 4.90 5.69 -11.87
C ALA A 78 5.94 5.54 -10.75
N PRO A 79 7.24 5.75 -11.03
CA PRO A 79 8.34 5.47 -10.10
C PRO A 79 8.21 6.22 -8.77
N GLY A 80 7.91 7.52 -8.78
CA GLY A 80 7.75 8.31 -7.54
C GLY A 80 6.61 7.81 -6.64
N ARG A 81 5.47 7.44 -7.23
CA ARG A 81 4.33 6.87 -6.49
C ARG A 81 4.60 5.46 -6.01
N ALA A 82 5.34 4.66 -6.77
CA ALA A 82 5.75 3.32 -6.36
C ALA A 82 6.66 3.37 -5.12
N VAL A 83 7.68 4.25 -5.12
CA VAL A 83 8.55 4.45 -3.96
C VAL A 83 7.76 4.98 -2.77
N GLY A 84 6.90 5.98 -3.00
CA GLY A 84 6.02 6.50 -1.94
C GLY A 84 5.15 5.41 -1.31
N PHE A 85 4.56 4.52 -2.13
CA PHE A 85 3.72 3.42 -1.65
C PHE A 85 4.52 2.39 -0.84
N VAL A 86 5.75 2.09 -1.25
CA VAL A 86 6.63 1.23 -0.46
C VAL A 86 6.94 1.87 0.89
N ALA A 87 7.32 3.15 0.89
CA ALA A 87 7.64 3.88 2.10
C ALA A 87 6.44 3.95 3.06
N SER A 88 5.24 4.24 2.56
CA SER A 88 4.03 4.31 3.38
C SER A 88 3.66 2.95 3.96
N ARG A 89 3.73 1.86 3.19
CA ARG A 89 3.43 0.50 3.68
C ARG A 89 4.44 0.00 4.71
N VAL A 90 5.72 0.35 4.56
CA VAL A 90 6.75 0.02 5.55
C VAL A 90 6.54 0.83 6.84
N LEU A 91 6.23 2.12 6.72
CA LEU A 91 5.90 2.95 7.87
C LEU A 91 4.66 2.42 8.61
N GLU A 92 3.61 2.05 7.89
CA GLU A 92 2.40 1.44 8.44
C GLU A 92 2.72 0.16 9.22
N ALA A 93 3.49 -0.74 8.62
CA ALA A 93 3.93 -1.96 9.29
C ALA A 93 4.73 -1.68 10.56
N ALA A 94 5.65 -0.72 10.53
CA ALA A 94 6.44 -0.34 11.71
C ALA A 94 5.58 0.22 12.85
N VAL A 95 4.59 1.05 12.51
CA VAL A 95 3.63 1.60 13.48
C VAL A 95 2.76 0.48 14.08
N VAL A 96 2.28 -0.48 13.26
CA VAL A 96 1.53 -1.65 13.76
C VAL A 96 2.39 -2.50 14.70
N LEU A 97 3.64 -2.80 14.34
CA LEU A 97 4.57 -3.56 15.18
C LEU A 97 4.90 -2.84 16.51
N THR A 98 4.89 -1.51 16.52
CA THR A 98 5.02 -0.73 17.75
C THR A 98 3.82 -0.98 18.68
N GLY A 99 2.60 -0.97 18.14
CA GLY A 99 1.39 -1.34 18.88
C GLY A 99 1.43 -2.79 19.41
N VAL A 100 1.96 -3.73 18.62
CA VAL A 100 2.19 -5.12 19.05
C VAL A 100 3.15 -5.18 20.24
N ALA A 101 4.26 -4.45 20.19
CA ALA A 101 5.22 -4.39 21.29
C ALA A 101 4.57 -3.86 22.59
N CYS A 102 3.69 -2.86 22.49
CA CYS A 102 2.93 -2.37 23.63
C CYS A 102 2.02 -3.45 24.23
N VAL A 103 1.28 -4.19 23.40
CA VAL A 103 0.42 -5.30 23.86
C VAL A 103 1.23 -6.39 24.56
N LEU A 104 2.36 -6.80 23.96
CA LEU A 104 3.24 -7.80 24.58
C LEU A 104 3.87 -7.29 25.88
N GLY A 105 4.11 -5.98 26.00
CA GLY A 105 4.51 -5.34 27.25
C GLY A 105 3.46 -5.46 28.35
N VAL A 106 2.18 -5.26 28.01
CA VAL A 106 1.06 -5.47 28.95
C VAL A 106 0.98 -6.93 29.40
N LEU A 107 1.16 -7.88 28.48
CA LEU A 107 1.21 -9.30 28.80
C LEU A 107 2.38 -9.64 29.74
N ALA A 108 3.56 -9.05 29.50
CA ALA A 108 4.72 -9.24 30.38
C ALA A 108 4.49 -8.67 31.78
N LEU A 109 3.84 -7.51 31.91
CA LEU A 109 3.48 -6.93 33.22
C LEU A 109 2.55 -7.87 34.01
N ARG A 110 1.52 -8.44 33.35
CA ARG A 110 0.64 -9.44 33.96
C ARG A 110 1.42 -10.63 34.51
N GLN A 111 2.33 -11.18 33.72
CA GLN A 111 3.16 -12.32 34.13
C GLN A 111 4.08 -11.96 35.31
N GLN A 112 4.57 -10.72 35.39
CA GLN A 112 5.37 -10.25 36.53
C GLN A 112 4.53 -10.07 37.80
N VAL A 113 3.30 -9.58 37.70
CA VAL A 113 2.35 -9.55 38.82
C VAL A 113 2.11 -10.97 39.35
N ALA A 114 1.76 -11.91 38.46
CA ALA A 114 1.46 -13.29 38.84
C ALA A 114 2.67 -14.06 39.42
N ALA A 115 3.87 -13.88 38.84
CA ALA A 115 5.05 -14.68 39.21
C ALA A 115 5.90 -14.05 40.33
N ARG A 116 5.89 -12.73 40.48
CA ARG A 116 6.80 -11.99 41.36
C ARG A 116 6.09 -11.08 42.36
N GLY A 117 4.76 -11.03 42.34
CA GLY A 117 3.99 -10.15 43.24
C GLY A 117 4.31 -8.67 43.01
N LEU A 118 4.50 -8.27 41.75
CA LEU A 118 4.71 -6.86 41.40
C LEU A 118 3.50 -6.03 41.83
N ASP A 119 3.73 -4.79 42.27
CA ASP A 119 2.65 -3.90 42.71
C ASP A 119 1.58 -3.73 41.62
N GLU A 120 0.36 -4.13 41.95
CA GLU A 120 -0.76 -4.19 41.00
C GLU A 120 -1.14 -2.80 40.48
N THR A 121 -1.09 -1.78 41.35
CA THR A 121 -1.45 -0.40 41.00
C THR A 121 -0.46 0.18 39.99
N ALA A 122 0.84 0.00 40.24
CA ALA A 122 1.89 0.41 39.32
C ALA A 122 1.82 -0.36 38.00
N ALA A 123 1.56 -1.67 38.03
CA ALA A 123 1.38 -2.48 36.82
C ALA A 123 0.20 -2.00 35.97
N GLN A 124 -0.94 -1.70 36.60
CA GLN A 124 -2.14 -1.19 35.91
C GLN A 124 -1.87 0.16 35.26
N ALA A 125 -1.20 1.08 35.96
CA ALA A 125 -0.85 2.39 35.40
C ALA A 125 0.12 2.27 34.21
N ALA A 126 1.14 1.42 34.30
CA ALA A 126 2.05 1.14 33.19
C ALA A 126 1.33 0.51 31.99
N ALA A 127 0.43 -0.45 32.25
CA ALA A 127 -0.38 -1.08 31.21
C ALA A 127 -1.32 -0.08 30.52
N ALA A 128 -1.96 0.81 31.27
CA ALA A 128 -2.80 1.87 30.71
C ALA A 128 -2.00 2.79 29.77
N GLY A 129 -0.77 3.16 30.14
CA GLY A 129 0.12 3.93 29.28
C GLY A 129 0.49 3.21 27.98
N LEU A 130 0.82 1.91 28.06
CA LEU A 130 1.11 1.10 26.86
C LEU A 130 -0.11 0.96 25.95
N ILE A 131 -1.30 0.77 26.51
CA ILE A 131 -2.56 0.71 25.74
C ILE A 131 -2.81 2.05 25.04
N ALA A 132 -2.60 3.19 25.72
CA ALA A 132 -2.75 4.50 25.12
C ALA A 132 -1.80 4.71 23.92
N VAL A 133 -0.53 4.29 24.04
CA VAL A 133 0.42 4.31 22.92
C VAL A 133 -0.05 3.40 21.79
N ARG A 134 -0.51 2.19 22.10
CA ARG A 134 -1.07 1.27 21.10
C ARG A 134 -2.25 1.90 20.36
N ASP A 135 -3.19 2.54 21.04
CA ASP A 135 -4.36 3.15 20.39
C ASP A 135 -3.99 4.34 19.51
N ALA A 136 -2.99 5.13 19.92
CA ALA A 136 -2.38 6.15 19.08
C ALA A 136 -1.73 5.54 17.83
N THR A 137 -0.99 4.44 17.95
CA THR A 137 -0.43 3.73 16.78
C THR A 137 -1.52 3.15 15.88
N PHE A 138 -2.63 2.68 16.44
CA PHE A 138 -3.77 2.19 15.66
C PHE A 138 -4.42 3.32 14.85
N LEU A 139 -4.49 4.53 15.40
CA LEU A 139 -4.97 5.72 14.69
C LEU A 139 -4.02 6.13 13.56
N LEU A 140 -2.73 6.22 13.87
CA LEU A 140 -1.72 6.76 12.95
C LEU A 140 -1.34 5.76 11.86
N GLY A 141 -1.32 4.46 12.16
CA GLY A 141 -1.01 3.41 11.21
C GLY A 141 -2.24 3.05 10.37
N PRO A 142 -3.00 2.00 10.75
CA PRO A 142 -4.20 1.58 10.02
C PRO A 142 -5.29 2.65 9.87
N GLY A 143 -5.42 3.57 10.83
CA GLY A 143 -6.45 4.61 10.79
C GLY A 143 -6.17 5.78 9.84
N LEU A 144 -4.95 5.92 9.31
CA LEU A 144 -4.55 7.08 8.50
C LEU A 144 -3.74 6.68 7.26
N ILE A 145 -2.71 5.84 7.39
CA ILE A 145 -1.79 5.53 6.28
C ILE A 145 -2.49 4.89 5.07
N PRO A 146 -3.57 4.08 5.21
CA PRO A 146 -4.34 3.62 4.06
C PRO A 146 -4.85 4.75 3.15
N ALA A 147 -5.10 5.96 3.66
CA ALA A 147 -5.43 7.12 2.83
C ALA A 147 -4.25 7.54 1.92
N LEU A 148 -3.02 7.54 2.47
CA LEU A 148 -1.81 7.81 1.68
C LEU A 148 -1.58 6.72 0.64
N ASN A 149 -1.76 5.45 1.04
CA ASN A 149 -1.69 4.30 0.15
C ASN A 149 -2.68 4.45 -1.01
N ALA A 150 -3.92 4.90 -0.73
CA ALA A 150 -4.96 5.12 -1.72
C ALA A 150 -4.61 6.24 -2.71
N VAL A 151 -4.08 7.36 -2.23
CA VAL A 151 -3.65 8.46 -3.10
C VAL A 151 -2.49 8.00 -3.99
N LEU A 152 -1.48 7.33 -3.43
CA LEU A 152 -0.28 6.91 -4.15
C LEU A 152 -0.60 5.80 -5.15
N LEU A 153 -1.11 4.67 -4.68
CA LEU A 153 -1.39 3.49 -5.51
C LEU A 153 -2.66 3.67 -6.33
N GLY A 154 -3.76 4.18 -5.74
CA GLY A 154 -5.03 4.35 -6.42
C GLY A 154 -4.94 5.33 -7.59
N SER A 155 -4.30 6.49 -7.41
CA SER A 155 -4.09 7.42 -8.54
C SER A 155 -3.22 6.81 -9.64
N ALA A 156 -2.27 5.95 -9.26
CA ALA A 156 -1.41 5.26 -10.20
C ALA A 156 -2.24 4.29 -11.04
N LEU A 157 -2.96 3.38 -10.39
CA LEU A 157 -3.79 2.38 -11.06
C LEU A 157 -4.89 3.01 -11.92
N LEU A 158 -5.46 4.15 -11.49
CA LEU A 158 -6.44 4.90 -12.27
C LEU A 158 -5.83 5.48 -13.55
N ALA A 159 -4.64 6.09 -13.47
CA ALA A 159 -3.95 6.66 -14.62
C ALA A 159 -3.57 5.60 -15.66
N ALA A 160 -3.08 4.44 -15.19
CA ALA A 160 -2.70 3.32 -16.05
C ALA A 160 -3.91 2.52 -16.57
N ARG A 161 -5.14 2.80 -16.10
CA ARG A 161 -6.35 2.00 -16.37
C ARG A 161 -6.13 0.51 -16.10
N ALA A 162 -5.36 0.18 -15.06
CA ALA A 162 -4.95 -1.19 -14.77
C ALA A 162 -6.08 -2.08 -14.25
N LEU A 163 -7.17 -1.44 -13.82
CA LEU A 163 -8.35 -2.01 -13.17
C LEU A 163 -9.61 -1.26 -13.64
N PRO A 164 -10.82 -1.81 -13.41
CA PRO A 164 -12.06 -1.05 -13.55
C PRO A 164 -11.99 0.23 -12.72
N ARG A 165 -12.28 1.38 -13.35
CA ARG A 165 -12.07 2.72 -12.76
C ARG A 165 -12.73 2.91 -11.40
N ILE A 166 -13.82 2.20 -11.13
CA ILE A 166 -14.54 2.29 -9.87
C ILE A 166 -13.69 1.88 -8.67
N ILE A 167 -12.78 0.91 -8.83
CA ILE A 167 -11.92 0.43 -7.74
C ILE A 167 -10.97 1.55 -7.26
N PRO A 168 -10.04 2.06 -8.08
CA PRO A 168 -9.16 3.12 -7.62
C PRO A 168 -9.90 4.44 -7.31
N ALA A 169 -11.04 4.71 -7.95
CA ALA A 169 -11.86 5.88 -7.60
C ALA A 169 -12.42 5.80 -6.17
N ALA A 170 -12.87 4.62 -5.72
CA ALA A 170 -13.31 4.43 -4.34
C ALA A 170 -12.19 4.77 -3.33
N GLY A 171 -10.95 4.38 -3.63
CA GLY A 171 -9.79 4.73 -2.79
C GLY A 171 -9.53 6.23 -2.74
N LEU A 172 -9.59 6.91 -3.89
CA LEU A 172 -9.38 8.36 -3.97
C LEU A 172 -10.49 9.18 -3.29
N VAL A 173 -11.73 8.67 -3.27
CA VAL A 173 -12.83 9.26 -2.50
C VAL A 173 -12.68 8.93 -1.01
N GLY A 174 -12.24 7.74 -0.67
CA GLY A 174 -12.03 7.31 0.71
C GLY A 174 -10.89 8.02 1.41
N ALA A 175 -9.82 8.36 0.70
CA ALA A 175 -8.64 9.01 1.28
C ALA A 175 -8.95 10.30 2.05
N PRO A 176 -9.65 11.31 1.48
CA PRO A 176 -10.00 12.52 2.21
C PRO A 176 -10.96 12.25 3.38
N LEU A 177 -11.88 11.28 3.25
CA LEU A 177 -12.81 10.93 4.33
C LEU A 177 -12.08 10.31 5.52
N LEU A 178 -11.18 9.35 5.26
CA LEU A 178 -10.37 8.72 6.29
C LEU A 178 -9.43 9.72 6.96
N LEU A 179 -8.78 10.59 6.17
CA LEU A 179 -7.92 11.64 6.70
C LEU A 179 -8.68 12.63 7.59
N ALA A 180 -9.89 13.04 7.18
CA ALA A 180 -10.75 13.90 7.99
C ALA A 180 -11.16 13.20 9.30
N SER A 181 -11.51 11.91 9.24
CA SER A 181 -11.84 11.11 10.43
C SER A 181 -10.65 10.98 11.39
N ALA A 182 -9.46 10.67 10.88
CA ALA A 182 -8.26 10.57 11.70
C ALA A 182 -7.89 11.92 12.33
N THR A 183 -8.00 13.01 11.56
CA THR A 183 -7.77 14.38 12.04
C THR A 183 -8.78 14.76 13.12
N GLY A 184 -10.08 14.49 12.90
CA GLY A 184 -11.12 14.73 13.89
C GLY A 184 -10.89 13.95 15.19
N THR A 185 -10.37 12.73 15.08
CA THR A 185 -9.98 11.92 16.25
C THR A 185 -8.78 12.50 16.99
N LEU A 186 -7.75 12.96 16.27
CA LEU A 186 -6.57 13.59 16.88
C LEU A 186 -6.90 14.87 17.65
N PHE A 187 -7.85 15.67 17.15
CA PHE A 187 -8.31 16.90 17.81
C PHE A 187 -9.45 16.68 18.81
N GLY A 188 -9.85 15.43 19.07
CA GLY A 188 -10.90 15.11 20.03
C GLY A 188 -12.33 15.50 19.59
N VAL A 189 -12.53 15.79 18.30
CA VAL A 189 -13.86 16.11 17.73
C VAL A 189 -14.72 14.85 17.62
N THR A 190 -14.11 13.71 17.34
CA THR A 190 -14.78 12.41 17.21
C THR A 190 -14.00 11.31 17.94
N GLY A 191 -14.70 10.33 18.51
CA GLY A 191 -14.05 9.12 19.03
C GLY A 191 -13.53 8.21 17.92
N GLN A 192 -12.42 7.51 18.16
CA GLN A 192 -11.82 6.56 17.22
C GLN A 192 -12.79 5.41 16.83
N THR A 193 -13.65 5.00 17.76
CA THR A 193 -14.68 3.97 17.58
C THR A 193 -16.08 4.54 17.32
N SER A 194 -16.18 5.82 16.97
CA SER A 194 -17.47 6.45 16.67
C SER A 194 -18.10 5.88 15.39
N SER A 195 -19.43 5.93 15.31
CA SER A 195 -20.17 5.55 14.10
C SER A 195 -19.75 6.38 12.88
N LEU A 196 -19.46 7.67 13.08
CA LEU A 196 -18.97 8.55 12.02
C LEU A 196 -17.61 8.11 11.49
N ALA A 197 -16.67 7.78 12.40
CA ALA A 197 -15.36 7.24 12.01
C ALA A 197 -15.50 5.90 11.27
N ALA A 198 -16.40 5.02 11.73
CA ALA A 198 -16.68 3.75 11.08
C ALA A 198 -17.19 3.94 9.64
N VAL A 199 -18.12 4.89 9.42
CA VAL A 199 -18.61 5.23 8.08
C VAL A 199 -17.51 5.82 7.20
N ALA A 200 -16.67 6.69 7.74
CA ALA A 200 -15.57 7.31 6.99
C ALA A 200 -14.51 6.31 6.48
N VAL A 201 -14.33 5.19 7.20
CA VAL A 201 -13.41 4.11 6.81
C VAL A 201 -13.94 3.26 5.65
N VAL A 202 -15.26 3.13 5.50
CA VAL A 202 -15.90 2.20 4.54
C VAL A 202 -15.35 2.32 3.12
N PRO A 203 -15.18 3.51 2.51
CA PRO A 203 -14.71 3.58 1.12
C PRO A 203 -13.26 3.08 0.94
N ILE A 204 -12.38 3.32 1.92
CA ILE A 204 -11.02 2.77 1.92
C ILE A 204 -11.05 1.26 2.11
N PHE A 205 -11.84 0.77 3.06
CA PHE A 205 -12.02 -0.66 3.28
C PHE A 205 -12.49 -1.37 2.00
N LEU A 206 -13.52 -0.82 1.34
CA LEU A 206 -14.04 -1.38 0.08
C LEU A 206 -13.02 -1.29 -1.05
N TRP A 207 -12.23 -0.21 -1.11
CA TRP A 207 -11.16 -0.07 -2.10
C TRP A 207 -10.10 -1.16 -1.93
N GLU A 208 -9.55 -1.33 -0.73
CA GLU A 208 -8.50 -2.31 -0.45
C GLU A 208 -8.99 -3.75 -0.66
N LEU A 209 -10.21 -4.06 -0.20
CA LEU A 209 -10.82 -5.38 -0.38
C LEU A 209 -11.05 -5.68 -1.87
N SER A 210 -11.63 -4.72 -2.61
CA SER A 210 -11.89 -4.88 -4.05
C SER A 210 -10.60 -4.99 -4.85
N LEU A 211 -9.57 -4.21 -4.47
CA LEU A 211 -8.24 -4.26 -5.06
C LEU A 211 -7.60 -5.63 -4.85
N GLY A 212 -7.61 -6.13 -3.61
CA GLY A 212 -7.09 -7.45 -3.24
C GLY A 212 -7.76 -8.58 -4.03
N LEU A 213 -9.09 -8.63 -4.01
CA LEU A 213 -9.90 -9.62 -4.73
C LEU A 213 -9.64 -9.58 -6.24
N TRP A 214 -9.63 -8.39 -6.83
CA TRP A 214 -9.41 -8.25 -8.27
C TRP A 214 -8.02 -8.73 -8.67
N MET A 215 -6.98 -8.29 -7.96
CA MET A 215 -5.61 -8.68 -8.27
C MET A 215 -5.39 -10.18 -8.09
N LEU A 216 -6.02 -10.81 -7.09
CA LEU A 216 -5.94 -12.24 -6.86
C LEU A 216 -6.60 -13.06 -7.98
N VAL A 217 -7.79 -12.67 -8.42
CA VAL A 217 -8.57 -13.45 -9.41
C VAL A 217 -8.16 -13.11 -10.85
N ARG A 218 -8.07 -11.81 -11.16
CA ARG A 218 -7.90 -11.29 -12.52
C ARG A 218 -6.50 -10.75 -12.80
N GLY A 219 -5.77 -10.32 -11.77
CA GLY A 219 -4.47 -9.66 -11.94
C GLY A 219 -4.59 -8.21 -12.43
N LEU A 220 -3.51 -7.66 -12.99
CA LEU A 220 -3.46 -6.27 -13.48
C LEU A 220 -3.35 -6.22 -15.01
N HIS A 221 -4.05 -5.24 -15.61
CA HIS A 221 -3.88 -4.89 -17.02
C HIS A 221 -2.79 -3.83 -17.14
N LEU A 222 -1.55 -4.25 -17.35
CA LEU A 222 -0.43 -3.30 -17.44
C LEU A 222 -0.33 -2.72 -18.86
N PRO A 223 -0.08 -1.40 -19.01
CA PRO A 223 0.22 -0.82 -20.32
C PRO A 223 1.44 -1.50 -20.94
N THR A 224 1.34 -1.94 -22.20
CA THR A 224 2.49 -2.46 -22.94
C THR A 224 3.38 -1.29 -23.35
N VAL A 225 4.71 -1.44 -23.22
CA VAL A 225 5.73 -0.41 -23.55
C VAL A 225 5.56 0.15 -24.97
N ASP A 226 5.03 -0.63 -25.92
CA ASP A 226 4.80 -0.21 -27.31
C ASP A 226 3.78 0.93 -27.45
N THR A 227 2.82 1.07 -26.52
CA THR A 227 1.81 2.14 -26.59
C THR A 227 2.37 3.54 -26.28
N ILE A 228 3.58 3.64 -25.74
CA ILE A 228 4.26 4.91 -25.45
C ILE A 228 5.04 5.42 -26.67
N VAL A 229 5.51 4.52 -27.55
CA VAL A 229 6.28 4.89 -28.75
C VAL A 229 5.35 5.36 -29.89
N ASP A 230 4.15 4.80 -30.00
CA ASP A 230 3.18 5.17 -31.04
C ASP A 230 2.48 6.53 -30.81
N GLY A 231 2.68 7.16 -29.64
CA GLY A 231 2.18 8.50 -29.32
C GLY A 231 3.08 9.66 -29.78
N ALA A 232 4.28 9.38 -30.28
CA ALA A 232 5.09 10.41 -30.93
C ALA A 232 4.39 10.85 -32.23
N PRO A 233 4.26 12.16 -32.52
CA PRO A 233 3.64 12.59 -33.77
C PRO A 233 4.46 12.03 -34.93
N ARG A 234 3.92 11.01 -35.61
CA ARG A 234 4.47 10.55 -36.89
C ARG A 234 4.44 11.76 -37.80
N ALA A 235 5.62 12.28 -38.15
CA ALA A 235 5.79 13.33 -39.13
C ALA A 235 5.05 12.90 -40.41
N ARG A 236 3.86 13.46 -40.60
CA ARG A 236 2.97 13.14 -41.70
C ARG A 236 3.68 13.64 -42.96
N GLY A 237 3.98 12.70 -43.86
CA GLY A 237 4.97 12.87 -44.91
C GLY A 237 4.82 14.12 -45.77
N LEU A 238 5.90 14.90 -45.84
CA LEU A 238 6.19 15.73 -47.00
C LEU A 238 6.77 14.82 -48.10
N ARG A 239 5.88 14.16 -48.83
CA ARG A 239 6.16 13.73 -50.21
C ARG A 239 5.26 14.55 -51.13
N SER A 240 5.74 15.75 -51.47
CA SER A 240 5.25 16.51 -52.63
C SER A 240 6.27 16.35 -53.75
N GLY A 241 5.77 16.03 -54.94
CA GLY A 241 6.55 15.50 -56.05
C GLY A 241 7.47 16.51 -56.70
N ALA A 242 8.63 16.01 -57.13
CA ALA A 242 9.43 16.62 -58.18
C ALA A 242 9.85 15.51 -59.16
N ARG A 243 9.07 15.34 -60.23
CA ARG A 243 9.52 14.68 -61.46
C ARG A 243 10.53 15.63 -62.12
N ALA A 244 11.82 15.33 -61.99
CA ALA A 244 12.85 15.98 -62.80
C ALA A 244 13.13 15.10 -64.04
N THR A 245 12.71 15.63 -65.19
CA THR A 245 13.00 15.19 -66.55
C THR A 245 14.51 15.12 -66.83
N LEU A 246 14.99 13.98 -67.32
CA LEU A 246 16.34 13.81 -67.87
C LEU A 246 16.37 14.24 -69.35
N PRO A 247 17.34 15.05 -69.80
CA PRO A 247 17.59 15.26 -71.22
C PRO A 247 18.54 14.18 -71.80
N ARG A 248 18.20 13.70 -73.00
CA ARG A 248 19.03 12.81 -73.83
C ARG A 248 20.02 13.60 -74.69
N GLY A 249 21.23 13.05 -74.83
CA GLY A 249 22.19 13.32 -75.91
C GLY A 249 23.20 14.42 -75.60
N ALA A 250 24.47 14.38 -76.04
CA ALA A 250 25.22 13.42 -76.82
C ALA A 250 26.73 13.75 -76.71
N ALA A 251 27.54 12.75 -77.02
CA ALA A 251 28.84 12.86 -77.70
C ALA A 251 30.12 13.35 -76.96
N ARG A 252 31.09 12.42 -77.01
CA ARG A 252 32.49 12.58 -77.43
C ARG A 252 33.58 12.96 -76.41
N ARG A 253 34.51 12.00 -76.34
CA ARG A 253 35.98 12.09 -76.54
C ARG A 253 36.89 12.15 -75.30
N ARG A 254 37.58 11.01 -75.15
CA ARG A 254 39.05 10.80 -75.14
C ARG A 254 39.89 11.38 -73.98
N ARG A 255 40.64 10.43 -73.39
CA ARG A 255 42.05 10.50 -72.92
C ARG A 255 42.31 11.40 -71.70
N ALA A 256 43.24 11.14 -70.79
CA ALA A 256 44.17 10.06 -70.49
C ALA A 256 44.92 10.48 -69.20
N ARG A 257 45.49 9.50 -68.46
CA ARG A 257 46.58 9.65 -67.45
C ARG A 257 46.21 10.47 -66.19
N GLY A 258 46.61 10.15 -64.98
CA GLY A 258 47.50 9.16 -64.36
C GLY A 258 47.47 9.44 -62.84
N PRO A 259 48.04 8.58 -61.97
CA PRO A 259 47.86 8.65 -60.52
C PRO A 259 49.05 9.32 -59.82
N VAL A 260 48.84 10.06 -58.73
CA VAL A 260 49.86 10.23 -57.68
C VAL A 260 49.18 10.39 -56.31
N ARG A 261 49.69 9.61 -55.35
CA ARG A 261 49.39 9.62 -53.91
C ARG A 261 50.10 10.79 -53.21
N SER A 262 49.49 11.28 -52.13
CA SER A 262 50.09 11.35 -50.77
C SER A 262 49.01 11.73 -49.79
#